data_AF-A0A4R5CXC9-F1
#
_entry.id   AF-A0A4R5CXC9-F1
#
_cell.length_a   1.000
_cell.length_b   1.000
_cell.length_c   1.000
_cell.angle_alpha   90.00
_cell.angle_beta   90.00
_cell.angle_gamma   90.00
#
_symmetry.space_group_name_H-M   'P 1'
#
loop_
_entity.id
_entity.type
_entity.pdbx_description
1 polymer ?
#
loop_
_entity_poly.entity_id
_entity_poly.type
_entity_poly.pdbx_seq_one_letter_code
_entity_poly.pdbx_strand_id
1 'polypeptide(L)' 'MTPSSSSSPAEADVRRRIGVALGSASLAGPDGVTSRWRLRTETASRPRPDEAEHAGRLVAHTAG' A
#
# COMPACT_ATOMS: atom_id res chain seq x y z
N MET A 1 5.15 16.98 18.34
CA MET A 1 5.53 16.68 16.95
C MET A 1 4.45 15.80 16.34
N THR A 2 3.49 16.39 15.62
CA THR A 2 2.57 15.62 14.77
C THR A 2 3.34 15.23 13.51
N PRO A 3 3.42 13.94 13.13
CA PRO A 3 4.04 13.59 11.87
C PRO A 3 3.20 14.23 10.76
N SER A 4 3.84 15.08 9.96
CA SER A 4 3.26 15.60 8.72
C SER A 4 2.73 14.39 7.95
N SER A 5 1.40 14.28 7.86
CA SER A 5 0.78 13.29 7.00
C SER A 5 1.12 13.71 5.58
N SER A 6 2.22 13.16 5.05
CA SER A 6 2.77 13.46 3.73
C SER A 6 1.90 12.93 2.59
N SER A 7 0.59 12.78 2.83
CA SER A 7 -0.37 12.34 1.83
C SER A 7 -0.47 13.43 0.77
N SER A 8 0.48 13.42 -0.15
CA SER A 8 0.36 14.12 -1.41
C SER A 8 -1.00 13.74 -1.99
N PRO A 9 -1.73 14.68 -2.63
CA PRO A 9 -2.97 14.35 -3.33
C PRO A 9 -2.77 13.20 -4.34
N ALA A 10 -1.55 12.99 -4.84
CA ALA A 10 -1.18 11.83 -5.65
C ALA A 10 -1.20 10.51 -4.86
N GLU A 11 -0.72 10.47 -3.61
CA GLU A 11 -0.73 9.26 -2.77
C GLU A 11 -2.17 8.83 -2.47
N ALA A 12 -3.04 9.77 -2.08
CA ALA A 12 -4.43 9.50 -1.78
C ALA A 12 -5.16 8.90 -3.00
N ASP A 13 -4.93 9.45 -4.19
CA ASP A 13 -5.55 8.93 -5.41
C ASP A 13 -5.00 7.55 -5.80
N VAL A 14 -3.69 7.32 -5.66
CA VAL A 14 -3.08 6.00 -5.89
C VAL A 14 -3.66 4.97 -4.93
N ARG A 15 -3.77 5.28 -3.63
CA ARG A 15 -4.37 4.38 -2.64
C ARG A 15 -5.82 4.03 -2.99
N ARG A 16 -6.60 5.03 -3.40
CA ARG A 16 -7.99 4.82 -3.84
C ARG A 16 -8.06 3.88 -5.05
N ARG A 17 -7.19 4.08 -6.06
CA ARG A 17 -7.14 3.20 -7.25
C ARG A 17 -6.76 1.77 -6.89
N ILE A 18 -5.81 1.59 -5.97
CA ILE A 18 -5.42 0.27 -5.45
C ILE A 18 -6.60 -0.40 -4.75
N GLY A 19 -7.31 0.31 -3.87
CA GLY A 19 -8.49 -0.23 -3.18
C GLY A 19 -9.56 -0.70 -4.16
N VAL A 20 -9.89 0.12 -5.17
CA VAL A 20 -10.82 -0.26 -6.25
C VAL A 20 -10.35 -1.51 -6.99
N ALA A 21 -9.07 -1.58 -7.37
CA ALA A 21 -8.52 -2.71 -8.09
C ALA A 21 -8.50 -4.00 -7.25
N LEU A 22 -8.14 -3.93 -5.97
CA LEU A 22 -8.17 -5.10 -5.08
C LEU A 22 -9.60 -5.56 -4.78
N GLY A 23 -10.55 -4.63 -4.72
CA GLY A 23 -11.97 -4.88 -4.53
C GLY A 23 -12.64 -5.62 -5.69
N SER A 24 -12.07 -5.56 -6.91
CA SER A 24 -12.56 -6.37 -8.04
C SER A 24 -12.43 -7.88 -7.78
N ALA A 25 -11.55 -8.26 -6.84
CA ALA A 25 -11.33 -9.64 -6.41
C ALA A 25 -10.91 -10.61 -7.53
N SER A 26 -10.52 -10.08 -8.70
CA SER A 26 -10.14 -10.87 -9.86
C SER A 26 -9.26 -10.10 -10.84
N LEU A 27 -8.31 -10.81 -11.45
CA LEU A 27 -7.46 -10.31 -12.53
C LEU A 27 -7.23 -11.41 -13.55
N ALA A 28 -7.48 -11.10 -14.83
CA ALA A 28 -7.10 -11.95 -15.94
C ALA A 28 -5.60 -11.79 -16.24
N GLY A 29 -4.87 -12.89 -16.18
CA GLY A 29 -3.45 -12.96 -16.51
C GLY A 29 -3.22 -12.96 -18.02
N PRO A 30 -2.01 -12.59 -18.47
CA PRO A 30 -1.62 -12.64 -19.89
C PRO A 30 -1.55 -14.08 -20.43
N ASP A 31 -1.50 -15.07 -19.54
CA ASP A 31 -1.58 -16.51 -19.81
C ASP A 31 -3.02 -17.02 -19.99
N GLY A 32 -4.02 -16.13 -19.89
CA GLY A 32 -5.44 -16.49 -19.94
C GLY A 32 -5.99 -17.04 -18.63
N VAL A 33 -5.17 -17.18 -17.58
CA VAL A 33 -5.60 -17.66 -16.27
C VAL A 33 -6.19 -16.51 -15.47
N THR A 34 -7.39 -16.71 -14.93
CA THR A 34 -8.01 -15.72 -14.05
C THR A 34 -7.67 -16.02 -12.59
N SER A 35 -6.92 -15.12 -11.97
CA SER A 35 -6.71 -15.13 -10.53
C SER A 35 -7.93 -14.57 -9.81
N ARG A 36 -8.26 -15.16 -8.65
CA ARG A 36 -9.34 -14.69 -7.76
C ARG A 36 -8.85 -14.64 -6.34
N TRP A 37 -9.32 -13.66 -5.58
CA TRP A 37 -9.00 -13.51 -4.16
C TRP A 37 -10.18 -12.88 -3.41
N ARG A 38 -10.00 -12.74 -2.10
CA ARG A 38 -10.91 -11.97 -1.24
C ARG A 38 -10.11 -10.88 -0.56
N LEU A 39 -10.51 -9.62 -0.77
CA LEU A 39 -9.91 -8.50 -0.05
C LEU A 39 -10.23 -8.64 1.45
N ARG A 40 -9.18 -8.63 2.28
CA ARG A 40 -9.29 -8.71 3.74
C ARG A 40 -9.29 -7.32 4.38
N THR A 41 -8.34 -6.48 3.98
CA THR A 41 -8.18 -5.10 4.42
C THR A 41 -7.38 -4.35 3.35
N GLU A 42 -7.67 -3.06 3.20
CA GLU A 42 -6.90 -2.12 2.35
C GLU A 42 -6.14 -1.08 3.19
N THR A 43 -6.33 -1.11 4.51
CA THR A 43 -5.65 -0.22 5.45
C THR A 43 -4.20 -0.63 5.62
N ALA A 44 -3.29 0.35 5.56
CA ALA A 44 -1.87 0.13 5.84
C ALA A 44 -1.68 -0.50 7.22
N SER A 45 -0.92 -1.60 7.29
CA SER A 45 -0.52 -2.20 8.55
C SER A 45 0.67 -1.47 9.15
N ARG A 46 0.86 -1.64 10.46
CA ARG A 46 2.13 -1.28 11.10
C ARG A 46 3.24 -2.20 10.58
N PRO A 47 4.47 -1.70 10.42
CA PRO A 47 5.62 -2.55 10.15
C PRO A 47 5.75 -3.64 11.21
N ARG A 48 6.19 -4.82 10.78
CA ARG A 48 6.53 -5.90 11.71
C ARG A 48 7.81 -5.55 12.47
N PRO A 49 8.07 -6.17 13.63
CA PRO A 49 9.26 -5.87 14.42
C PRO A 49 10.59 -6.02 13.65
N ASP A 50 10.67 -7.02 12.77
CA ASP A 50 11.82 -7.27 11.89
C ASP A 50 11.96 -6.24 10.76
N GLU A 51 10.88 -5.55 10.39
CA GLU A 51 10.87 -4.52 9.36
C GLU A 51 11.13 -3.11 9.94
N ALA A 52 11.02 -2.93 11.26
CA ALA A 52 10.99 -1.63 11.91
C ALA A 52 12.27 -0.81 11.67
N GLU A 53 13.46 -1.43 11.74
CA GLU A 53 14.74 -0.75 11.50
C GLU A 53 14.84 -0.27 10.05
N HIS A 54 14.46 -1.13 9.09
CA HIS A 54 14.49 -0.77 7.68
C HIS A 54 13.47 0.34 7.36
N ALA A 55 12.26 0.27 7.90
CA ALA A 55 11.26 1.32 7.78
C ALA A 55 11.74 2.66 8.36
N GLY A 56 12.43 2.62 9.51
CA GLY A 56 13.04 3.81 10.11
C GLY A 56 14.07 4.48 9.19
N ARG A 57 14.93 3.69 8.53
CA ARG A 57 15.90 4.22 7.54
C ARG A 57 15.21 4.86 6.34
N LEU A 58 14.14 4.26 5.83
CA LEU A 58 13.39 4.81 4.69
C LEU A 58 12.76 6.17 5.03
N VAL A 59 12.16 6.31 6.21
CA VAL A 59 11.57 7.58 6.67
C VAL A 59 12.65 8.65 6.89
N ALA A 60 13.80 8.27 7.46
CA ALA A 60 14.90 9.21 7.65
C ALA A 60 15.48 9.70 6.30
N HIS A 61 15.49 8.85 5.28
CA HIS A 61 16.00 9.19 3.96
C HIS A 61 15.07 10.11 3.15
N THR A 62 13.75 10.01 3.34
CA THR A 62 12.78 10.85 2.63
C THR A 62 12.51 12.19 3.31
N ALA A 63 13.03 12.39 4.53
CA ALA A 63 12.87 13.62 5.31
C ALA A 63 14.07 14.59 5.22
N GLY A 64 15.16 14.18 4.57
CA GLY A 64 16.35 15.02 4.28
C GLY A 64 16.39 15.49 2.84
#